data_AF-A0A654AXI1-F1
#
_entry.id   AF-A0A654AXI1-F1
#
_cell.length_a   1.000
_cell.length_b   1.000
_cell.length_c   1.000
_cell.angle_alpha   90.00
_cell.angle_beta   90.00
_cell.angle_gamma   90.00
#
_symmetry.space_group_name_H-M   'P 1'
#
loop_
_entity.id
_entity.type
_entity.pdbx_description
1 polymer ?
#
loop_
_entity_poly.entity_id
_entity_poly.type
_entity_poly.pdbx_seq_one_letter_code
_entity_poly.pdbx_strand_id
1 'polypeptide(L)'
;MKTKLFLASLLLCGAAFAGELEDANALFEKKDYAAAMKIYTKLANAGNPEAQQALGQMYWYGEAGQVDEAKAEALFKKAAAKGNKVAIASLEVMDQRVKRRKEIDYWISGYDGEDLKSGEFRCVTPRIPAMSKINADIDRIGAAINTWQDCYNKYITNLNAATPLSKRVPEDIRKLMKKDELEKSNAYLEQLQANLSEEAKVSSKLILADFEAWRKATEAYVAEHNKMVKTNNSTLFKDK
;
A
#
# COMPACT_ATOMS: atom_id res chain seq x y z
N MET A 1 22.87 46.26 -64.63
CA MET A 1 21.87 45.71 -63.70
C MET A 1 22.31 44.31 -63.30
N LYS A 2 22.78 44.11 -62.06
CA LYS A 2 23.18 42.79 -61.53
C LYS A 2 22.16 42.34 -60.49
N THR A 3 21.78 41.08 -60.63
CA THR A 3 20.67 40.38 -60.02
C THR A 3 21.19 39.55 -58.84
N LYS A 4 20.47 39.60 -57.70
CA LYS A 4 20.36 38.59 -56.61
C LYS A 4 21.63 38.20 -55.82
N LEU A 5 21.51 38.14 -54.48
CA LEU A 5 21.40 36.90 -53.67
C LEU A 5 21.72 37.23 -52.19
N PHE A 6 20.71 37.26 -51.32
CA PHE A 6 20.88 37.26 -49.86
C PHE A 6 19.74 36.45 -49.24
N LEU A 7 19.89 35.13 -49.20
CA LEU A 7 18.98 34.21 -48.49
C LEU A 7 19.65 32.83 -48.41
N ALA A 8 20.67 32.69 -47.55
CA ALA A 8 21.27 31.39 -47.23
C ALA A 8 22.15 31.48 -45.96
N SER A 9 21.56 31.68 -44.78
CA SER A 9 22.34 31.58 -43.52
C SER A 9 21.56 31.09 -42.29
N LEU A 10 20.29 30.70 -42.41
CA LEU A 10 19.46 30.28 -41.26
C LEU A 10 19.29 28.75 -41.10
N LEU A 11 19.88 27.92 -41.97
CA LEU A 11 19.67 26.47 -41.96
C LEU A 11 20.75 25.65 -41.22
N LEU A 12 21.93 26.21 -40.90
CA LEU A 12 23.02 25.42 -40.31
C LEU A 12 22.85 25.13 -38.79
N CYS A 13 22.13 25.96 -38.04
CA CYS A 13 22.00 25.77 -36.59
C CYS A 13 21.05 24.63 -36.20
N GLY A 14 19.99 24.36 -36.97
CA GLY A 14 18.99 23.36 -36.61
C GLY A 14 19.52 21.93 -36.58
N ALA A 15 20.41 21.57 -37.51
CA ALA A 15 20.94 20.22 -37.63
C ALA A 15 21.94 19.86 -36.50
N ALA A 16 22.77 20.82 -36.07
CA ALA A 16 23.74 20.59 -35.00
C ALA A 16 23.06 20.30 -33.65
N PHE A 17 21.95 20.99 -33.33
CA PHE A 17 21.21 20.77 -32.10
C PHE A 17 20.45 19.44 -32.06
N ALA A 18 20.03 18.92 -33.21
CA ALA A 18 19.35 17.62 -33.29
C ALA A 18 20.30 16.46 -32.93
N GLY A 19 21.54 16.48 -33.42
CA GLY A 19 22.56 15.48 -33.08
C GLY A 19 22.93 15.48 -31.60
N GLU A 20 23.10 16.67 -31.01
CA GLU A 20 23.39 16.78 -29.58
C GLU A 20 22.24 16.25 -28.69
N LEU A 21 20.98 16.42 -29.12
CA LEU A 21 19.84 15.87 -28.38
C LEU A 21 19.83 14.34 -28.39
N GLU A 22 20.15 13.74 -29.54
CA GLU A 22 20.28 12.29 -29.67
C GLU A 22 21.42 11.73 -28.81
N ASP A 23 22.57 12.41 -28.79
CA ASP A 23 23.69 12.06 -27.91
C ASP A 23 23.28 12.11 -26.43
N ALA A 24 22.52 13.14 -26.02
CA ALA A 24 22.01 13.27 -24.65
C ALA A 24 21.04 12.13 -24.29
N ASN A 25 20.13 11.77 -25.20
CA ASN A 25 19.21 10.65 -25.02
C ASN A 25 19.98 9.33 -24.87
N ALA A 26 20.97 9.08 -25.73
CA ALA A 26 21.78 7.86 -25.67
C ALA A 26 22.61 7.76 -24.38
N LEU A 27 23.14 8.88 -23.86
CA LEU A 27 23.80 8.93 -22.56
C LEU A 27 22.83 8.65 -21.41
N PHE A 28 21.64 9.23 -21.49
CA PHE A 28 20.58 9.02 -20.50
C PHE A 28 20.15 7.55 -20.44
N GLU A 29 19.93 6.89 -21.59
CA GLU A 29 19.61 5.47 -21.67
C GLU A 29 20.71 4.57 -21.08
N LYS A 30 21.97 4.97 -21.24
CA LYS A 30 23.14 4.33 -20.62
C LYS A 30 23.31 4.67 -19.13
N LYS A 31 22.39 5.46 -18.56
CA LYS A 31 22.41 5.97 -17.18
C LYS A 31 23.61 6.85 -16.85
N ASP A 32 24.26 7.43 -17.87
CA ASP A 32 25.24 8.51 -17.67
C ASP A 32 24.50 9.84 -17.52
N TYR A 33 23.78 9.97 -16.40
CA TYR A 33 22.92 11.11 -16.14
C TYR A 33 23.71 12.41 -16.04
N ALA A 34 24.95 12.38 -15.52
CA ALA A 34 25.78 13.57 -15.42
C ALA A 34 26.14 14.12 -16.80
N ALA A 35 26.55 13.25 -17.73
CA ALA A 35 26.86 13.67 -19.10
C ALA A 35 25.60 14.11 -19.86
N ALA A 36 24.50 13.34 -19.76
CA ALA A 36 23.22 13.69 -20.38
C ALA A 36 22.71 15.05 -19.89
N MET A 37 22.73 15.29 -18.57
CA MET A 37 22.29 16.54 -17.95
C MET A 37 23.07 17.74 -18.48
N LYS A 38 24.38 17.61 -18.72
CA LYS A 38 25.20 18.69 -19.27
C LYS A 38 24.71 19.11 -20.66
N ILE A 39 24.42 18.15 -21.53
CA ILE A 39 23.95 18.41 -22.89
C ILE A 39 22.52 18.94 -22.86
N TYR A 40 21.61 18.28 -22.13
CA TYR A 40 20.24 18.76 -21.97
C TYR A 40 20.20 20.19 -21.41
N THR A 41 21.06 20.53 -20.45
CA THR A 41 21.15 21.90 -19.90
C THR A 41 21.55 22.91 -20.98
N LYS A 42 22.58 22.60 -21.79
CA LYS A 42 22.99 23.46 -22.91
C LYS A 42 21.83 23.68 -23.89
N LEU A 43 21.17 22.61 -24.33
CA LEU A 43 20.07 22.65 -25.28
C LEU A 43 18.82 23.34 -24.71
N ALA A 44 18.49 23.08 -23.45
CA ALA A 44 17.37 23.69 -22.75
C ALA A 44 17.54 25.21 -22.61
N ASN A 45 18.78 25.66 -22.35
CA ASN A 45 19.15 27.08 -22.32
C ASN A 45 19.09 27.73 -23.71
N ALA A 46 19.41 26.98 -24.77
CA ALA A 46 19.18 27.40 -26.16
C ALA A 46 17.69 27.38 -26.55
N GLY A 47 16.81 26.94 -25.65
CA GLY A 47 15.36 26.95 -25.84
C GLY A 47 14.81 25.73 -26.59
N ASN A 48 15.58 24.65 -26.75
CA ASN A 48 15.05 23.41 -27.32
C ASN A 48 13.99 22.81 -26.37
N PRO A 49 12.73 22.63 -26.82
CA PRO A 49 11.64 22.21 -25.93
C PRO A 49 11.75 20.74 -25.50
N GLU A 50 12.31 19.86 -26.32
CA GLU A 50 12.56 18.45 -25.97
C GLU A 50 13.60 18.34 -24.85
N ALA A 51 14.70 19.10 -24.92
CA ALA A 51 15.72 19.15 -23.89
C ALA A 51 15.22 19.79 -22.59
N GLN A 52 14.38 20.82 -22.67
CA GLN A 52 13.70 21.38 -21.50
C GLN A 52 12.81 20.31 -20.84
N GLN A 53 12.05 19.57 -21.63
CA GLN A 53 11.23 18.48 -21.13
C GLN A 53 12.08 17.37 -20.50
N ALA A 54 13.14 16.91 -21.15
CA ALA A 54 14.01 15.85 -20.63
C ALA A 54 14.70 16.28 -19.33
N LEU A 55 15.27 17.49 -19.29
CA LEU A 55 15.87 18.02 -18.07
C LEU A 55 14.85 18.18 -16.93
N GLY A 56 13.61 18.57 -17.27
CA GLY A 56 12.51 18.62 -16.30
C GLY A 56 12.22 17.25 -15.68
N GLN A 57 12.21 16.19 -16.49
CA GLN A 57 12.06 14.81 -16.00
C GLN A 57 13.21 14.40 -15.10
N MET A 58 14.46 14.76 -15.45
CA MET A 58 15.60 14.44 -14.60
C MET A 58 15.50 15.06 -13.20
N TYR A 59 15.03 16.31 -13.10
CA TYR A 59 14.77 16.94 -11.81
C TYR A 59 13.56 16.34 -11.08
N TRP A 60 12.54 15.90 -11.80
CA TRP A 60 11.35 15.27 -11.23
C TRP A 60 11.65 13.90 -10.61
N TYR A 61 12.46 13.07 -11.29
CA TYR A 61 12.84 11.74 -10.83
C TYR A 61 14.14 11.70 -10.00
N GLY A 62 14.82 12.83 -9.86
CA GLY A 62 16.07 12.94 -9.09
C GLY A 62 17.32 12.43 -9.80
N GLU A 63 17.23 12.13 -11.10
CA GLU A 63 18.36 11.73 -11.96
C GLU A 63 19.36 12.89 -12.16
N ALA A 64 18.93 14.12 -11.91
CA ALA A 64 19.78 15.32 -11.82
C ALA A 64 20.54 15.43 -10.48
N GLY A 65 20.64 14.35 -9.70
CA GLY A 65 21.35 14.25 -8.42
C GLY A 65 20.42 14.34 -7.20
N GLN A 66 19.37 15.16 -7.26
CA GLN A 66 18.30 15.19 -6.27
C GLN A 66 16.99 15.66 -6.91
N VAL A 67 15.86 15.32 -6.28
CA VAL A 67 14.55 15.78 -6.73
C VAL A 67 14.43 17.29 -6.53
N ASP A 68 14.02 18.02 -7.55
CA ASP A 68 13.74 19.46 -7.53
C ASP A 68 12.47 19.76 -8.34
N GLU A 69 11.32 19.62 -7.68
CA GLU A 69 10.00 19.72 -8.33
C GLU A 69 9.75 21.12 -8.91
N ALA A 70 10.27 22.17 -8.25
CA ALA A 70 10.13 23.54 -8.71
C ALA A 70 10.91 23.77 -10.02
N LYS A 71 12.13 23.25 -10.14
CA LYS A 71 12.88 23.29 -11.41
C LYS A 71 12.22 22.45 -12.49
N ALA A 72 11.74 21.26 -12.15
CA ALA A 72 11.01 20.40 -13.07
C ALA A 72 9.80 21.14 -13.67
N GLU A 73 8.95 21.71 -12.81
CA GLU A 73 7.77 22.48 -13.22
C GLU A 73 8.13 23.66 -14.12
N ALA A 74 9.18 24.42 -13.76
CA ALA A 74 9.62 25.57 -14.54
C ALA A 74 10.10 25.17 -15.95
N LEU A 75 10.83 24.05 -16.06
CA LEU A 75 11.28 23.51 -17.33
C LEU A 75 10.13 22.96 -18.18
N PHE A 76 9.20 22.23 -17.56
CA PHE A 76 8.00 21.76 -18.25
C PHE A 76 7.14 22.92 -18.75
N LYS A 77 6.95 23.99 -17.95
CA LYS A 77 6.23 25.21 -18.38
C LYS A 77 6.87 25.84 -19.62
N LYS A 78 8.20 25.93 -19.68
CA LYS A 78 8.92 26.45 -20.85
C LYS A 78 8.73 25.57 -22.09
N ALA A 79 8.84 24.25 -21.94
CA ALA A 79 8.64 23.30 -23.03
C ALA A 79 7.18 23.28 -23.52
N ALA A 80 6.21 23.29 -22.60
CA ALA A 80 4.78 23.32 -22.87
C ALA A 80 4.35 24.60 -23.60
N ALA A 81 4.92 25.76 -23.25
CA ALA A 81 4.70 27.02 -23.95
C ALA A 81 5.14 26.97 -25.44
N LYS A 82 5.99 26.02 -25.81
CA LYS A 82 6.43 25.75 -27.19
C LYS A 82 5.70 24.56 -27.82
N GLY A 83 4.63 24.06 -27.20
CA GLY A 83 3.80 22.98 -27.72
C GLY A 83 4.34 21.56 -27.46
N ASN A 84 5.34 21.38 -26.58
CA ASN A 84 5.80 20.04 -26.22
C ASN A 84 4.70 19.29 -25.45
N LYS A 85 4.13 18.26 -26.09
CA LYS A 85 2.99 17.50 -25.55
C LYS A 85 3.35 16.69 -24.31
N VAL A 86 4.58 16.19 -24.22
CA VAL A 86 5.05 15.41 -23.06
C VAL A 86 5.14 16.32 -21.84
N ALA A 87 5.67 17.53 -22.00
CA ALA A 87 5.74 18.52 -20.92
C ALA A 87 4.35 18.98 -20.45
N ILE A 88 3.39 19.15 -21.37
CA ILE A 88 1.99 19.45 -21.02
C ILE A 88 1.41 18.32 -20.16
N ALA A 89 1.57 17.06 -20.58
CA ALA A 89 1.11 15.92 -19.81
C ALA A 89 1.81 15.80 -18.45
N SER A 90 3.12 16.10 -18.38
CA SER A 90 3.84 16.13 -17.10
C SER A 90 3.29 17.18 -16.14
N LEU A 91 2.97 18.39 -16.62
CA LEU A 91 2.32 19.43 -15.79
C LEU A 91 0.93 19.00 -15.32
N GLU A 92 0.16 18.32 -16.16
CA GLU A 92 -1.14 17.79 -15.76
C GLU A 92 -1.00 16.74 -14.66
N VAL A 93 -0.04 15.82 -14.77
CA VAL A 93 0.26 14.86 -13.71
C VAL A 93 0.68 15.57 -12.42
N MET A 94 1.52 16.60 -12.50
CA MET A 94 1.91 17.40 -11.32
C MET A 94 0.71 18.06 -10.65
N ASP A 95 -0.19 18.67 -11.41
CA ASP A 95 -1.42 19.28 -10.89
C ASP A 95 -2.38 18.24 -10.27
N GLN A 96 -2.57 17.10 -10.92
CA GLN A 96 -3.37 15.99 -10.39
C GLN A 96 -2.79 15.49 -9.06
N ARG A 97 -1.47 15.37 -8.95
CA ARG A 97 -0.80 14.98 -7.71
C ARG A 97 -1.04 15.97 -6.58
N VAL A 98 -0.97 17.27 -6.86
CA VAL A 98 -1.28 18.31 -5.85
C VAL A 98 -2.72 18.17 -5.37
N LYS A 99 -3.67 18.01 -6.30
CA LYS A 99 -5.10 17.85 -5.98
C LYS A 99 -5.38 16.59 -5.17
N ARG A 100 -4.67 15.49 -5.46
CA ARG A 100 -4.88 14.17 -4.85
C ARG A 100 -3.85 13.82 -3.78
N ARG A 101 -3.07 14.79 -3.30
CA ARG A 101 -1.99 14.58 -2.32
C ARG A 101 -2.47 13.81 -1.09
N LYS A 102 -3.65 14.14 -0.57
CA LYS A 102 -4.23 13.47 0.60
C LYS A 102 -4.52 11.98 0.35
N GLU A 103 -5.00 11.63 -0.84
CA GLU A 103 -5.25 10.23 -1.19
C GLU A 103 -3.94 9.46 -1.36
N ILE A 104 -2.92 10.10 -1.97
CA ILE A 104 -1.57 9.54 -2.05
C ILE A 104 -1.00 9.29 -0.65
N ASP A 105 -1.07 10.28 0.25
CA ASP A 105 -0.59 10.16 1.63
C ASP A 105 -1.32 9.07 2.40
N TYR A 106 -2.63 8.94 2.21
CA TYR A 106 -3.42 7.87 2.80
C TYR A 106 -2.88 6.49 2.44
N TRP A 107 -2.51 6.25 1.18
CA TRP A 107 -1.93 4.97 0.78
C TRP A 107 -0.45 4.81 1.14
N ILE A 108 0.27 5.90 1.42
CA ILE A 108 1.66 5.82 1.90
C ILE A 108 1.72 5.42 3.37
N SER A 109 0.81 5.91 4.21
CA SER A 109 0.90 5.71 5.66
C SER A 109 -0.41 5.82 6.45
N GLY A 110 -1.54 6.11 5.81
CA GLY A 110 -2.82 6.35 6.47
C GLY A 110 -3.80 5.17 6.46
N TYR A 111 -3.68 4.24 5.52
CA TYR A 111 -4.53 3.04 5.45
C TYR A 111 -4.20 2.09 6.60
N ASP A 112 -5.15 1.85 7.50
CA ASP A 112 -4.98 1.06 8.72
C ASP A 112 -5.56 -0.37 8.62
N GLY A 113 -6.25 -0.68 7.52
CA GLY A 113 -6.94 -1.96 7.32
C GLY A 113 -8.16 -2.16 8.22
N GLU A 114 -8.73 -1.10 8.80
CA GLU A 114 -9.92 -1.19 9.65
C GLU A 114 -11.10 -1.83 8.90
N ASP A 115 -11.23 -1.56 7.61
CA ASP A 115 -12.27 -2.15 6.77
C ASP A 115 -12.18 -3.68 6.72
N LEU A 116 -10.98 -4.26 6.86
CA LEU A 116 -10.74 -5.70 6.83
C LEU A 116 -11.27 -6.44 8.07
N LYS A 117 -11.47 -5.72 9.18
CA LYS A 117 -11.93 -6.25 10.48
C LYS A 117 -13.26 -5.65 10.94
N SER A 118 -13.95 -4.92 10.07
CA SER A 118 -15.22 -4.26 10.33
C SER A 118 -16.42 -5.12 9.91
N GLY A 119 -17.64 -4.72 10.31
CA GLY A 119 -18.87 -5.36 9.86
C GLY A 119 -18.94 -6.85 10.21
N GLU A 120 -19.13 -7.71 9.20
CA GLU A 120 -19.21 -9.17 9.37
C GLU A 120 -17.88 -9.83 9.77
N PHE A 121 -16.76 -9.12 9.63
CA PHE A 121 -15.44 -9.57 10.05
C PHE A 121 -15.08 -9.14 11.48
N ARG A 122 -15.97 -8.38 12.13
CA ARG A 122 -15.80 -7.94 13.52
C ARG A 122 -16.22 -9.05 14.48
N CYS A 123 -15.26 -9.90 14.83
CA CYS A 123 -15.54 -11.06 15.68
C CYS A 123 -15.66 -10.68 17.15
N VAL A 124 -16.84 -10.94 17.73
CA VAL A 124 -17.10 -10.70 19.14
C VAL A 124 -16.35 -11.72 19.99
N THR A 125 -15.44 -11.25 20.84
CA THR A 125 -14.70 -12.12 21.76
C THR A 125 -15.65 -12.81 22.74
N PRO A 126 -15.68 -14.15 22.78
CA PRO A 126 -16.53 -14.89 23.71
C PRO A 126 -16.05 -14.68 25.14
N ARG A 127 -17.00 -14.49 26.07
CA ARG A 127 -16.69 -14.40 27.51
C ARG A 127 -16.67 -15.79 28.11
N ILE A 128 -15.47 -16.30 28.36
CA ILE A 128 -15.23 -17.65 28.87
C ILE A 128 -14.98 -17.57 30.39
N PRO A 129 -15.84 -18.16 31.25
CA PRO A 129 -15.57 -18.22 32.68
C PRO A 129 -14.46 -19.22 32.98
N ALA A 130 -13.95 -19.26 34.21
CA ALA A 130 -12.97 -20.29 34.61
C ALA A 130 -13.54 -21.73 34.54
N MET A 131 -14.84 -21.88 34.79
CA MET A 131 -15.56 -23.16 34.71
C MET A 131 -17.07 -22.93 34.60
N SER A 132 -17.80 -23.89 34.04
CA SER A 132 -19.27 -23.94 34.08
C SER A 132 -19.75 -25.08 34.98
N LYS A 133 -20.86 -24.86 35.70
CA LYS A 133 -21.42 -25.86 36.64
C LYS A 133 -22.80 -26.39 36.23
N ILE A 134 -23.42 -25.77 35.22
CA ILE A 134 -24.74 -26.13 34.71
C ILE A 134 -24.69 -26.30 33.19
N ASN A 135 -25.50 -27.22 32.66
CA ASN A 135 -25.52 -27.54 31.22
C ASN A 135 -25.83 -26.33 30.35
N ALA A 136 -26.76 -25.47 30.78
CA ALA A 136 -27.12 -24.25 30.05
C ALA A 136 -25.91 -23.32 29.81
N ASP A 137 -24.99 -23.22 30.78
CA ASP A 137 -23.77 -22.45 30.60
C ASP A 137 -22.77 -23.17 29.69
N ILE A 138 -22.67 -24.50 29.75
CA ILE A 138 -21.82 -25.30 28.87
C ILE A 138 -22.25 -25.09 27.41
N ASP A 139 -23.54 -25.24 27.13
CA ASP A 139 -24.11 -25.07 25.80
C ASP A 139 -23.92 -23.64 25.29
N ARG A 140 -24.16 -22.64 26.16
CA ARG A 140 -23.97 -21.22 25.81
C ARG A 140 -22.53 -20.89 25.45
N ILE A 141 -21.55 -21.38 26.22
CA ILE A 141 -20.13 -21.13 25.94
C ILE A 141 -19.70 -21.85 24.66
N GLY A 142 -20.12 -23.10 24.46
CA GLY A 142 -19.86 -23.83 23.22
C GLY A 142 -20.41 -23.11 21.99
N ALA A 143 -21.67 -22.65 22.04
CA ALA A 143 -22.28 -21.88 20.95
C ALA A 143 -21.56 -20.55 20.69
N ALA A 144 -21.13 -19.84 21.74
CA ALA A 144 -20.37 -18.59 21.61
C ALA A 144 -19.00 -18.81 20.93
N ILE A 145 -18.32 -19.91 21.25
CA ILE A 145 -17.04 -20.27 20.63
C ILE A 145 -17.21 -20.63 19.17
N ASN A 146 -18.21 -21.44 18.83
CA ASN A 146 -18.52 -21.78 17.43
C ASN A 146 -18.83 -20.51 16.61
N THR A 147 -19.68 -19.64 17.16
CA THR A 147 -20.02 -18.35 16.52
C THR A 147 -18.78 -17.49 16.27
N TRP A 148 -17.88 -17.43 17.26
CA TRP A 148 -16.63 -16.69 17.12
C TRP A 148 -15.68 -17.33 16.09
N GLN A 149 -15.56 -18.66 16.07
CA GLN A 149 -14.72 -19.39 15.10
C GLN A 149 -15.22 -19.18 13.67
N ASP A 150 -16.53 -19.24 13.44
CA ASP A 150 -17.13 -18.98 12.12
C ASP A 150 -16.80 -17.57 11.63
N CYS A 151 -16.91 -16.57 12.51
CA CYS A 151 -16.49 -15.20 12.19
C CYS A 151 -14.99 -15.12 11.91
N TYR A 152 -14.15 -15.70 12.77
CA TYR A 152 -12.70 -15.66 12.64
C TYR A 152 -12.25 -16.25 11.31
N ASN A 153 -12.85 -17.38 10.90
CA ASN A 153 -12.59 -17.99 9.61
C ASN A 153 -12.94 -17.05 8.45
N LYS A 154 -14.09 -16.37 8.49
CA LYS A 154 -14.46 -15.36 7.49
C LYS A 154 -13.46 -14.20 7.44
N TYR A 155 -13.06 -13.70 8.61
CA TYR A 155 -12.05 -12.63 8.71
C TYR A 155 -10.73 -13.06 8.08
N ILE A 156 -10.21 -14.24 8.41
CA ILE A 156 -8.97 -14.75 7.82
C ILE A 156 -9.10 -14.94 6.30
N THR A 157 -10.24 -15.45 5.81
CA THR A 157 -10.50 -15.53 4.37
C THR A 157 -10.48 -14.15 3.71
N ASN A 158 -11.11 -13.14 4.34
CA ASN A 158 -11.12 -11.76 3.84
C ASN A 158 -9.70 -11.16 3.80
N LEU A 159 -8.93 -11.33 4.88
CA LEU A 159 -7.54 -10.86 4.98
C LEU A 159 -6.64 -11.51 3.90
N ASN A 160 -6.78 -12.82 3.70
CA ASN A 160 -6.04 -13.54 2.66
C ASN A 160 -6.43 -13.08 1.25
N ALA A 161 -7.72 -12.83 1.00
CA ALA A 161 -8.20 -12.32 -0.28
C ALA A 161 -7.69 -10.90 -0.58
N ALA A 162 -7.45 -10.10 0.46
CA ALA A 162 -6.87 -8.75 0.35
C ALA A 162 -5.36 -8.75 0.09
N THR A 163 -4.68 -9.90 0.15
CA THR A 163 -3.21 -9.99 0.10
C THR A 163 -2.66 -10.02 -1.35
N PRO A 164 -1.55 -9.31 -1.65
CA PRO A 164 -0.91 -8.29 -0.81
C PRO A 164 -1.73 -6.99 -0.77
N LEU A 165 -1.71 -6.29 0.37
CA LEU A 165 -2.48 -5.06 0.56
C LEU A 165 -2.11 -3.96 -0.45
N SER A 166 -0.93 -4.01 -1.05
CA SER A 166 -0.53 -3.11 -2.15
C SER A 166 -1.45 -3.18 -3.38
N LYS A 167 -2.16 -4.30 -3.60
CA LYS A 167 -3.18 -4.41 -4.67
C LYS A 167 -4.42 -3.55 -4.43
N ARG A 168 -4.63 -3.09 -3.19
CA ARG A 168 -5.78 -2.27 -2.82
C ARG A 168 -5.60 -0.80 -3.14
N VAL A 169 -4.36 -0.36 -3.39
CA VAL A 169 -4.07 1.00 -3.86
C VAL A 169 -4.76 1.21 -5.21
N PRO A 170 -5.70 2.18 -5.35
CA PRO A 170 -6.38 2.46 -6.61
C PRO A 170 -5.37 2.74 -7.73
N GLU A 171 -5.64 2.20 -8.93
CA GLU A 171 -4.73 2.30 -10.08
C GLU A 171 -4.37 3.75 -10.43
N ASP A 172 -5.37 4.61 -10.41
CA ASP A 172 -5.28 6.03 -10.69
C ASP A 172 -4.48 6.78 -9.61
N ILE A 173 -4.54 6.36 -8.34
CA ILE A 173 -3.63 6.86 -7.30
C ILE A 173 -2.21 6.35 -7.54
N ARG A 174 -2.05 5.05 -7.81
CA ARG A 174 -0.75 4.42 -7.99
C ARG A 174 0.05 5.07 -9.13
N LYS A 175 -0.60 5.42 -10.24
CA LYS A 175 -0.01 6.15 -11.37
C LYS A 175 0.48 7.55 -11.00
N LEU A 176 -0.08 8.14 -9.96
CA LEU A 176 0.31 9.45 -9.44
C LEU A 176 1.40 9.37 -8.37
N MET A 177 1.84 8.20 -7.94
CA MET A 177 2.90 8.06 -6.93
C MET A 177 4.29 8.14 -7.58
N LYS A 178 5.24 8.80 -6.91
CA LYS A 178 6.67 8.68 -7.28
C LYS A 178 7.15 7.27 -6.94
N LYS A 179 8.28 6.90 -7.54
CA LYS A 179 8.94 5.62 -7.24
C LYS A 179 9.20 5.45 -5.73
N ASP A 180 9.76 6.47 -5.07
CA ASP A 180 10.08 6.41 -3.64
C ASP A 180 8.82 6.32 -2.76
N GLU A 181 7.75 7.01 -3.15
CA GLU A 181 6.46 6.95 -2.47
C GLU A 181 5.79 5.58 -2.61
N LEU A 182 5.85 5.00 -3.81
CA LEU A 182 5.33 3.67 -4.08
C LEU A 182 6.11 2.60 -3.30
N GLU A 183 7.44 2.73 -3.23
CA GLU A 183 8.29 1.86 -2.41
C GLU A 183 7.94 1.98 -0.92
N LYS A 184 7.78 3.20 -0.39
CA LYS A 184 7.35 3.45 1.00
C LYS A 184 5.96 2.86 1.28
N SER A 185 5.00 3.08 0.39
CA SER A 185 3.64 2.55 0.49
C SER A 185 3.64 1.01 0.50
N ASN A 186 4.37 0.38 -0.42
CA ASN A 186 4.46 -1.08 -0.46
C ASN A 186 5.05 -1.64 0.83
N ALA A 187 6.15 -1.06 1.33
CA ALA A 187 6.78 -1.50 2.57
C ALA A 187 5.86 -1.30 3.79
N TYR A 188 5.16 -0.17 3.87
CA TYR A 188 4.18 0.11 4.91
C TYR A 188 3.03 -0.91 4.88
N LEU A 189 2.44 -1.15 3.71
CA LEU A 189 1.32 -2.07 3.53
C LEU A 189 1.71 -3.54 3.77
N GLU A 190 2.94 -3.92 3.43
CA GLU A 190 3.49 -5.24 3.77
C GLU A 190 3.66 -5.41 5.29
N GLN A 191 4.21 -4.41 5.97
CA GLN A 191 4.33 -4.42 7.43
C GLN A 191 2.96 -4.46 8.11
N LEU A 192 2.00 -3.67 7.62
CA LEU A 192 0.62 -3.68 8.12
C LEU A 192 -0.02 -5.06 7.95
N GLN A 193 0.13 -5.68 6.78
CA GLN A 193 -0.37 -7.04 6.54
C GLN A 193 0.22 -8.05 7.53
N ALA A 194 1.53 -7.98 7.78
CA ALA A 194 2.19 -8.84 8.76
C ALA A 194 1.63 -8.63 10.17
N ASN A 195 1.43 -7.37 10.57
CA ASN A 195 0.88 -7.02 11.88
C ASN A 195 -0.56 -7.53 12.04
N LEU A 196 -1.43 -7.32 11.06
CA LEU A 196 -2.82 -7.80 11.08
C LEU A 196 -2.89 -9.32 11.17
N SER A 197 -2.06 -10.03 10.39
CA SER A 197 -1.98 -11.49 10.43
C SER A 197 -1.49 -12.01 11.79
N GLU A 198 -0.46 -11.39 12.36
CA GLU A 198 0.07 -11.82 13.66
C GLU A 198 -0.89 -11.49 14.80
N GLU A 199 -1.55 -10.32 14.78
CA GLU A 199 -2.61 -9.95 15.74
C GLU A 199 -3.75 -10.98 15.73
N ALA A 200 -4.23 -11.35 14.53
CA ALA A 200 -5.28 -12.35 14.37
C ALA A 200 -4.88 -13.71 14.95
N LYS A 201 -3.66 -14.14 14.66
CA LYS A 201 -3.09 -15.40 15.13
C LYS A 201 -2.88 -15.42 16.65
N VAL A 202 -2.38 -14.34 17.23
CA VAL A 202 -2.17 -14.23 18.68
C VAL A 202 -3.51 -14.19 19.41
N SER A 203 -4.44 -13.36 18.95
CA SER A 203 -5.78 -13.23 19.54
C SER A 203 -6.54 -14.56 19.52
N SER A 204 -6.55 -15.27 18.39
CA SER A 204 -7.19 -16.59 18.29
C SER A 204 -6.54 -17.63 19.21
N LYS A 205 -5.21 -17.67 19.28
CA LYS A 205 -4.48 -18.57 20.17
C LYS A 205 -4.86 -18.37 21.64
N LEU A 206 -5.00 -17.12 22.09
CA LEU A 206 -5.41 -16.80 23.46
C LEU A 206 -6.83 -17.30 23.75
N ILE A 207 -7.79 -17.01 22.88
CA ILE A 207 -9.18 -17.44 23.04
C ILE A 207 -9.30 -18.96 23.08
N LEU A 208 -8.58 -19.66 22.20
CA LEU A 208 -8.58 -21.13 22.18
C LEU A 208 -7.91 -21.73 23.42
N ALA A 209 -6.87 -21.09 23.95
CA ALA A 209 -6.23 -21.51 25.20
C ALA A 209 -7.18 -21.34 26.40
N ASP A 210 -7.87 -20.21 26.50
CA ASP A 210 -8.88 -19.95 27.54
C ASP A 210 -10.04 -20.95 27.45
N PHE A 211 -10.49 -21.24 26.23
CA PHE A 211 -11.53 -22.24 26.00
C PHE A 211 -11.09 -23.65 26.44
N GLU A 212 -9.87 -24.05 26.10
CA GLU A 212 -9.32 -25.35 26.50
C GLU A 212 -9.16 -25.46 28.03
N ALA A 213 -8.74 -24.38 28.69
CA ALA A 213 -8.66 -24.32 30.14
C ALA A 213 -10.05 -24.46 30.80
N TRP A 214 -11.04 -23.70 30.30
CA TRP A 214 -12.42 -23.81 30.75
C TRP A 214 -13.00 -25.20 30.53
N ARG A 215 -12.74 -25.82 29.38
CA ARG A 215 -13.23 -27.15 29.03
C ARG A 215 -12.71 -28.20 30.01
N LYS A 216 -11.39 -28.22 30.26
CA LYS A 216 -10.78 -29.12 31.24
C LYS A 216 -11.36 -28.94 32.65
N ALA A 217 -11.49 -27.70 33.11
CA ALA A 217 -12.03 -27.40 34.44
C ALA A 217 -13.50 -27.83 34.58
N THR A 218 -14.30 -27.61 33.54
CA THR A 218 -15.72 -27.96 33.48
C THR A 218 -15.91 -29.47 33.43
N GLU A 219 -15.17 -30.18 32.58
CA GLU A 219 -15.20 -31.65 32.48
C GLU A 219 -14.82 -32.30 33.82
N ALA A 220 -13.78 -31.80 34.50
CA ALA A 220 -13.37 -32.27 35.81
C ALA A 220 -14.47 -32.08 36.87
N TYR A 221 -15.10 -30.91 36.90
CA TYR A 221 -16.21 -30.63 37.82
C TYR A 221 -17.42 -31.55 37.58
N VAL A 222 -17.83 -31.71 36.32
CA VAL A 222 -18.97 -32.55 35.95
C VAL A 222 -18.69 -34.01 36.33
N ALA A 223 -17.47 -34.51 36.09
CA ALA A 223 -17.08 -35.86 36.47
C ALA A 223 -17.17 -36.08 37.99
N GLU A 224 -16.61 -35.16 38.79
CA GLU A 224 -16.64 -35.27 40.26
C GLU A 224 -18.06 -35.13 40.81
N HIS A 225 -18.85 -34.19 40.29
CA HIS A 225 -20.24 -34.01 40.68
C HIS A 225 -21.08 -35.26 40.38
N ASN A 226 -20.94 -35.84 39.19
CA ASN A 226 -21.65 -37.07 38.82
C ASN A 226 -21.26 -38.26 39.71
N LYS A 227 -19.99 -38.34 40.13
CA LYS A 227 -19.53 -39.35 41.07
C LYS A 227 -20.20 -39.18 42.44
N MET A 228 -20.22 -37.96 42.98
CA MET A 228 -20.88 -37.64 44.26
C MET A 228 -22.38 -37.98 44.24
N VAL A 229 -23.10 -37.60 43.17
CA VAL A 229 -24.53 -37.90 43.02
C VAL A 229 -24.78 -39.41 42.99
N LYS A 230 -23.95 -40.17 42.25
CA LYS A 230 -24.05 -41.64 42.21
C LYS A 230 -23.79 -42.27 43.58
N THR A 231 -22.74 -41.85 44.28
CA THR A 231 -22.41 -42.33 45.62
C THR A 231 -23.55 -42.05 46.62
N ASN A 232 -24.05 -40.82 46.66
CA ASN A 232 -25.15 -40.44 47.57
C ASN A 232 -26.43 -41.24 47.30
N ASN A 233 -26.78 -41.45 46.02
CA ASN A 233 -27.92 -42.30 45.67
C ASN A 233 -27.68 -43.76 46.12
N SER A 234 -26.49 -44.32 45.91
CA SER A 234 -26.19 -45.70 46.32
C SER A 234 -26.21 -45.92 47.84
N THR A 235 -25.91 -44.90 48.65
CA THR A 235 -25.99 -44.98 50.11
C THR A 235 -27.46 -44.93 50.58
N LEU A 236 -28.28 -44.07 49.98
CA LEU A 236 -29.72 -43.96 50.30
C LEU A 236 -30.53 -45.23 50.01
N PHE A 237 -30.07 -46.10 49.10
CA PHE A 237 -30.72 -47.37 48.79
C PHE A 237 -30.17 -48.58 49.58
N LYS A 238 -29.13 -48.40 50.42
CA LYS A 238 -28.61 -49.46 51.30
C LYS A 238 -29.23 -49.46 52.69
N ASP A 239 -29.92 -48.39 53.07
CA ASP A 239 -30.57 -48.22 54.38
C ASP A 239 -32.11 -48.46 54.34
N LYS A 240 -32.60 -49.18 53.31
CA LYS A 240 -33.98 -49.70 53.22
C LYS A 240 -33.96 -51.22 53.12
#